data_AF-A0A9E3TQ10-F1
#
_entry.id   AF-A0A9E3TQ10-F1
#
_cell.length_a   1.000
_cell.length_b   1.000
_cell.length_c   1.000
_cell.angle_alpha   90.00
_cell.angle_beta   90.00
_cell.angle_gamma   90.00
#
_symmetry.space_group_name_H-M   'P 1'
#
loop_
_entity.id
_entity.type
_entity.pdbx_description
1 polymer ?
#
loop_
_entity_poly.entity_id
_entity_poly.type
_entity_poly.pdbx_seq_one_letter_code
_entity_poly.pdbx_strand_id
1 'polypeptide(L)'
;MRYCFCALVTLSAFFPVTTTVNAEDAPARSFNDVDAEWTKINDQISDLIAKYRTTPAAERAAIISNYNDLVEQSKKLVPQLRAAAIAAYQADPGADDRVEERLVGLVANDVRQDDFEAALGLAKLLVDKGCKTPALDTFIGVAAYCVDDFETAETHLKRAEAANVLTQEAEIALQDLPTAKAAWAAEQATRAKEVEANDLPRVRVETSKGSLTVELYENEAPQAVGNFVSLVESGFYDGLTFHRVLPGFMAQGGCPDGTGTGGPGYNIACECYQENHRDHFRGTLSMAHAGRDTGGSQFFLTFKRTSHLDGRHTVFGRVIDGLEVLAKLQRRDPSGRGELPEPDKIVKAEVIRKRDHEYKPTKVGG
;
A
#
# COMPACT_ATOMS: atom_id res chain seq x y z
N MET A 1 15.61 -4.58 37.83
CA MET A 1 15.82 -3.12 37.69
C MET A 1 16.04 -2.82 36.21
N ARG A 2 15.23 -1.90 35.64
CA ARG A 2 15.27 -1.31 34.28
C ARG A 2 15.02 -2.20 33.05
N TYR A 3 13.77 -2.17 32.58
CA TYR A 3 13.30 -2.11 31.17
C TYR A 3 11.80 -1.69 31.26
N CYS A 4 11.48 -0.44 31.61
CA CYS A 4 11.34 0.76 30.77
C CYS A 4 10.25 0.67 29.66
N PHE A 5 9.03 1.10 30.03
CA PHE A 5 8.26 2.14 29.32
C PHE A 5 8.28 2.11 27.77
N CYS A 6 7.36 1.37 27.13
CA CYS A 6 7.06 1.59 25.70
C CYS A 6 5.64 1.16 25.25
N ALA A 7 4.78 0.64 26.14
CA ALA A 7 3.60 -0.13 25.70
C ALA A 7 2.26 0.63 25.63
N LEU A 8 2.22 1.97 25.76
CA LEU A 8 0.93 2.69 25.86
C LEU A 8 0.82 4.04 25.12
N VAL A 9 1.86 4.51 24.43
CA VAL A 9 1.80 5.76 23.64
C VAL A 9 1.35 5.52 22.18
N THR A 10 1.29 4.27 21.72
CA THR A 10 0.97 3.93 20.32
C THR A 10 -0.49 3.61 20.05
N LEU A 11 -1.42 4.08 20.89
CA LEU A 11 -2.85 4.02 20.55
C LEU A 11 -3.37 5.46 20.44
N SER A 12 -2.78 6.19 19.50
CA SER A 12 -3.56 7.03 18.60
C SER A 12 -4.43 6.09 17.77
N ALA A 13 -5.75 6.25 17.83
CA ALA A 13 -6.69 5.48 17.03
C ALA A 13 -6.35 5.67 15.54
N PHE A 14 -5.72 4.65 14.97
CA PHE A 14 -5.32 4.57 13.57
C PHE A 14 -6.01 3.31 13.04
N PHE A 15 -6.99 3.49 12.16
CA PHE A 15 -7.61 2.39 11.41
C PHE A 15 -7.40 2.54 9.92
N PRO A 16 -7.47 1.41 9.19
CA PRO A 16 -7.39 1.39 7.77
C PRO A 16 -8.72 1.73 7.13
N VAL A 17 -8.76 2.86 6.45
CA VAL A 17 -9.84 3.26 5.53
C VAL A 17 -9.33 3.01 4.12
N THR A 18 -9.67 1.86 3.55
CA THR A 18 -9.65 1.69 2.10
C THR A 18 -11.00 2.20 1.58
N THR A 19 -11.02 3.39 0.98
CA THR A 19 -12.23 3.89 0.29
C THR A 19 -11.86 4.57 -1.01
N THR A 20 -11.90 3.81 -2.10
CA THR A 20 -12.43 4.33 -3.36
C THR A 20 -13.80 3.69 -3.57
N VAL A 21 -14.82 4.29 -2.98
CA VAL A 21 -16.15 4.23 -3.58
C VAL A 21 -16.26 5.53 -4.34
N ASN A 22 -16.52 5.46 -5.64
CA ASN A 22 -16.76 6.66 -6.46
C ASN A 22 -17.74 7.57 -5.72
N ALA A 23 -17.38 8.84 -5.59
CA ALA A 23 -18.17 9.84 -4.87
C ALA A 23 -19.56 10.10 -5.50
N GLU A 24 -19.92 9.39 -6.58
CA GLU A 24 -21.06 9.68 -7.44
C GLU A 24 -22.40 9.11 -6.94
N ASP A 25 -22.42 8.15 -6.00
CA ASP A 25 -23.64 7.42 -5.62
C ASP A 25 -24.19 7.69 -4.19
N ALA A 26 -23.59 8.61 -3.42
CA ALA A 26 -24.08 8.95 -2.08
C ALA A 26 -25.12 10.09 -2.11
N PRO A 27 -26.23 10.01 -1.34
CA PRO A 27 -27.18 11.13 -1.25
C PRO A 27 -26.46 12.37 -0.71
N ALA A 28 -26.70 13.54 -1.33
CA ALA A 28 -26.10 14.79 -0.92
C ALA A 28 -26.51 15.16 0.51
N ARG A 29 -25.64 14.85 1.48
CA ARG A 29 -25.78 15.23 2.89
C ARG A 29 -24.96 16.49 3.15
N SER A 30 -25.42 17.35 4.06
CA SER A 30 -24.63 18.49 4.48
C SER A 30 -23.39 18.03 5.25
N PHE A 31 -22.28 18.78 5.15
CA PHE A 31 -21.07 18.50 5.93
C PHE A 31 -21.38 18.39 7.43
N ASN A 32 -22.19 19.31 7.97
CA ASN A 32 -22.55 19.35 9.38
C ASN A 32 -23.23 18.06 9.86
N ASP A 33 -24.15 17.49 9.07
CA ASP A 33 -24.87 16.28 9.47
C ASP A 33 -23.94 15.07 9.51
N VAL A 34 -23.08 14.94 8.50
CA VAL A 34 -22.15 13.81 8.39
C VAL A 34 -21.03 13.93 9.42
N ASP A 35 -20.48 15.12 9.62
CA ASP A 35 -19.42 15.38 10.61
C ASP A 35 -19.93 15.13 12.04
N ALA A 36 -21.17 15.52 12.36
CA ALA A 36 -21.76 15.26 13.68
C ALA A 36 -21.91 13.76 13.96
N GLU A 37 -22.39 12.99 12.98
CA GLU A 37 -22.50 11.53 13.09
C GLU A 37 -21.13 10.86 13.21
N TRP A 38 -20.17 11.28 12.39
CA TRP A 38 -18.81 10.76 12.39
C TRP A 38 -18.10 11.06 13.72
N THR A 39 -18.22 12.28 14.21
CA THR A 39 -17.64 12.70 15.49
C THR A 39 -18.19 11.85 16.63
N LYS A 40 -19.52 11.66 16.69
CA LYS A 40 -20.16 10.80 17.69
C LYS A 40 -19.62 9.36 17.67
N ILE A 41 -19.47 8.76 16.50
CA ILE A 41 -18.92 7.40 16.37
C ILE A 41 -17.48 7.35 16.89
N ASN A 42 -16.64 8.34 16.55
CA ASN A 42 -15.24 8.36 17.00
C ASN A 42 -15.09 8.61 18.50
N ASP A 43 -15.98 9.39 19.11
CA ASP A 43 -16.04 9.57 20.56
C ASP A 43 -16.33 8.22 21.24
N GLN A 44 -17.33 7.47 20.75
CA GLN A 44 -17.65 6.14 21.27
C GLN A 44 -16.50 5.14 21.10
N ILE A 45 -15.81 5.17 19.96
CA ILE A 45 -14.60 4.36 19.72
C ILE A 45 -13.51 4.71 20.74
N SER A 46 -13.28 6.01 20.99
CA SER A 46 -12.28 6.50 21.94
C SER A 46 -12.60 6.06 23.37
N ASP A 47 -13.87 6.11 23.76
CA ASP A 47 -14.34 5.64 25.06
C ASP A 47 -14.14 4.13 25.23
N LEU A 48 -14.45 3.33 24.20
CA LEU A 48 -14.23 1.89 24.21
C LEU A 48 -12.73 1.54 24.32
N ILE A 49 -11.87 2.30 23.64
CA ILE A 49 -10.42 2.17 23.77
C ILE A 49 -9.97 2.43 25.20
N ALA A 50 -10.44 3.53 25.81
CA ALA A 50 -10.09 3.87 27.18
C ALA A 50 -10.56 2.78 28.16
N LYS A 51 -11.79 2.27 27.97
CA LYS A 51 -12.36 1.17 28.74
C LYS A 51 -11.58 -0.14 28.55
N TYR A 52 -11.17 -0.46 27.34
CA TYR A 52 -10.39 -1.66 27.03
C TYR A 52 -9.08 -1.72 27.82
N ARG A 53 -8.40 -0.57 27.96
CA ARG A 53 -7.11 -0.46 28.67
C ARG A 53 -7.22 -0.80 30.16
N THR A 54 -8.37 -0.54 30.77
CA THR A 54 -8.60 -0.74 32.22
C THR A 54 -9.38 -2.01 32.56
N THR A 55 -10.07 -2.61 31.58
CA THR A 55 -10.88 -3.83 31.78
C THR A 55 -10.00 -5.09 31.82
N PRO A 56 -10.25 -6.09 32.70
CA PRO A 56 -9.53 -7.36 32.68
C PRO A 56 -9.72 -8.13 31.36
N ALA A 57 -8.71 -8.86 30.89
CA ALA A 57 -8.72 -9.51 29.56
C ALA A 57 -9.94 -10.43 29.33
N ALA A 58 -10.37 -11.16 30.36
CA ALA A 58 -11.51 -12.07 30.30
C ALA A 58 -12.86 -11.37 30.02
N GLU A 59 -12.94 -10.05 30.23
CA GLU A 59 -14.17 -9.26 30.12
C GLU A 59 -14.19 -8.36 28.86
N ARG A 60 -13.14 -8.41 28.03
CA ARG A 60 -12.98 -7.49 26.90
C ARG A 60 -13.76 -7.89 25.65
N ALA A 61 -14.33 -9.10 25.60
CA ALA A 61 -14.98 -9.62 24.39
C ALA A 61 -16.09 -8.68 23.87
N ALA A 62 -16.96 -8.20 24.75
CA ALA A 62 -18.03 -7.27 24.38
C ALA A 62 -17.49 -5.89 23.94
N ILE A 63 -16.39 -5.42 24.54
CA ILE A 63 -15.74 -4.17 24.15
C ILE A 63 -15.19 -4.28 22.72
N ILE A 64 -14.52 -5.40 22.41
CA ILE A 64 -13.98 -5.68 21.08
C ILE A 64 -15.10 -5.76 20.04
N SER A 65 -16.21 -6.45 20.35
CA SER A 65 -17.36 -6.55 19.44
C SER A 65 -17.94 -5.18 19.12
N ASN A 66 -18.30 -4.39 20.15
CA ASN A 66 -18.89 -3.05 19.95
C ASN A 66 -17.95 -2.11 19.20
N TYR A 67 -16.65 -2.24 19.46
CA TYR A 67 -15.62 -1.49 18.77
C TYR A 67 -15.57 -1.82 17.28
N ASN A 68 -15.57 -3.11 16.93
CA ASN A 68 -15.59 -3.55 15.54
C ASN A 68 -16.84 -3.04 14.82
N ASP A 69 -18.01 -3.11 15.47
CA ASP A 69 -19.27 -2.60 14.89
C ASP A 69 -19.23 -1.09 14.61
N LEU A 70 -18.65 -0.30 15.51
CA LEU A 70 -18.50 1.14 15.32
C LEU A 70 -17.45 1.47 14.25
N VAL A 71 -16.38 0.70 14.16
CA VAL A 71 -15.39 0.83 13.09
C VAL A 71 -16.05 0.57 11.73
N GLU A 72 -16.87 -0.47 11.60
CA GLU A 72 -17.61 -0.75 10.35
C GLU A 72 -18.63 0.34 10.00
N GLN A 73 -19.28 0.94 11.00
CA GLN A 73 -20.13 2.11 10.78
C GLN A 73 -19.34 3.32 10.29
N SER A 74 -18.20 3.62 10.94
CA SER A 74 -17.31 4.71 10.54
C SER A 74 -16.82 4.56 9.11
N LYS A 75 -16.39 3.35 8.71
CA LYS A 75 -15.95 3.05 7.34
C LYS A 75 -16.99 3.40 6.27
N LYS A 76 -18.27 3.13 6.54
CA LYS A 76 -19.38 3.45 5.62
C LYS A 76 -19.65 4.96 5.52
N LEU A 77 -19.27 5.71 6.55
CA LEU A 77 -19.52 7.15 6.63
C LEU A 77 -18.39 7.97 5.99
N VAL A 78 -17.15 7.48 6.00
CA VAL A 78 -15.99 8.21 5.46
C VAL A 78 -16.17 8.68 4.00
N PRO A 79 -16.70 7.89 3.05
CA PRO A 79 -16.95 8.38 1.69
C PRO A 79 -17.93 9.57 1.65
N GLN A 80 -18.98 9.52 2.48
CA GLN A 80 -19.96 10.61 2.60
C GLN A 80 -19.30 11.85 3.20
N LEU A 81 -18.47 11.67 4.24
CA LEU A 81 -17.74 12.77 4.88
C LEU A 81 -16.77 13.43 3.90
N ARG A 82 -16.00 12.64 3.15
CA ARG A 82 -15.09 13.12 2.10
C ARG A 82 -15.85 13.94 1.06
N ALA A 83 -16.92 13.40 0.50
CA ALA A 83 -17.71 14.09 -0.53
C ALA A 83 -18.30 15.41 -0.01
N ALA A 84 -18.92 15.39 1.17
CA ALA A 84 -19.52 16.57 1.77
C ALA A 84 -18.48 17.64 2.15
N ALA A 85 -17.32 17.24 2.70
CA ALA A 85 -16.24 18.15 3.04
C ALA A 85 -15.59 18.78 1.80
N ILE A 86 -15.35 17.99 0.74
CA ILE A 86 -14.85 18.53 -0.54
C ILE A 86 -15.82 19.57 -1.11
N ALA A 87 -17.12 19.25 -1.15
CA ALA A 87 -18.12 20.16 -1.67
C ALA A 87 -18.20 21.47 -0.85
N ALA A 88 -18.19 21.37 0.48
CA ALA A 88 -18.19 22.53 1.37
C ALA A 88 -16.93 23.40 1.17
N TYR A 89 -15.76 22.78 1.11
CA TYR A 89 -14.49 23.48 0.93
C TYR A 89 -14.37 24.15 -0.44
N GLN A 90 -14.89 23.52 -1.49
CA GLN A 90 -14.91 24.11 -2.83
C GLN A 90 -15.81 25.34 -2.94
N ALA A 91 -16.95 25.31 -2.22
CA ALA A 91 -17.92 26.39 -2.21
C ALA A 91 -17.42 27.63 -1.48
N ASP A 92 -16.83 27.46 -0.29
CA ASP A 92 -16.33 28.58 0.53
C ASP A 92 -15.10 28.17 1.37
N PRO A 93 -13.89 28.19 0.79
CA PRO A 93 -12.67 27.81 1.49
C PRO A 93 -12.40 28.71 2.71
N GLY A 94 -12.23 28.09 3.89
CA GLY A 94 -11.94 28.80 5.13
C GLY A 94 -13.17 29.36 5.87
N ALA A 95 -14.39 29.04 5.43
CA ALA A 95 -15.61 29.41 6.15
C ALA A 95 -15.83 28.61 7.44
N ASP A 96 -15.36 27.36 7.47
CA ASP A 96 -15.44 26.46 8.61
C ASP A 96 -14.13 25.68 8.75
N ASP A 97 -13.36 25.97 9.79
CA ASP A 97 -12.06 25.34 10.06
C ASP A 97 -12.18 23.81 10.18
N ARG A 98 -13.33 23.30 10.63
CA ARG A 98 -13.57 21.84 10.74
C ARG A 98 -13.51 21.16 9.38
N VAL A 99 -13.96 21.83 8.32
CA VAL A 99 -13.90 21.26 6.97
C VAL A 99 -12.45 21.05 6.56
N GLU A 100 -11.59 22.06 6.74
CA GLU A 100 -10.16 21.94 6.42
C GLU A 100 -9.48 20.87 7.28
N GLU A 101 -9.72 20.87 8.59
CA GLU A 101 -9.19 19.85 9.51
C GLU A 101 -9.57 18.43 9.09
N ARG A 102 -10.83 18.21 8.69
CA ARG A 102 -11.31 16.90 8.23
C ARG A 102 -10.65 16.50 6.91
N LEU A 103 -10.51 17.41 5.96
CA LEU A 103 -9.85 17.12 4.70
C LEU A 103 -8.36 16.79 4.88
N VAL A 104 -7.63 17.55 5.71
CA VAL A 104 -6.23 17.22 6.06
C VAL A 104 -6.16 15.86 6.76
N GLY A 105 -7.09 15.58 7.67
CA GLY A 105 -7.20 14.26 8.32
C GLY A 105 -7.46 13.12 7.34
N LEU A 106 -8.24 13.35 6.28
CA LEU A 106 -8.47 12.39 5.21
C LEU A 106 -7.22 12.16 4.35
N VAL A 107 -6.46 13.22 4.02
CA VAL A 107 -5.14 13.07 3.35
C VAL A 107 -4.22 12.21 4.21
N ALA A 108 -4.09 12.53 5.50
CA ALA A 108 -3.27 11.76 6.43
C ALA A 108 -3.72 10.30 6.51
N ASN A 109 -5.02 10.06 6.49
CA ASN A 109 -5.58 8.72 6.46
C ASN A 109 -5.19 7.96 5.18
N ASP A 110 -5.32 8.57 4.01
CA ASP A 110 -5.01 7.93 2.72
C ASP A 110 -3.53 7.54 2.63
N VAL A 111 -2.62 8.42 3.09
CA VAL A 111 -1.19 8.11 3.17
C VAL A 111 -0.93 6.86 4.02
N ARG A 112 -1.58 6.75 5.18
CA ARG A 112 -1.43 5.58 6.06
C ARG A 112 -2.00 4.31 5.47
N GLN A 113 -2.85 4.44 4.45
CA GLN A 113 -3.52 3.35 3.75
C GLN A 113 -2.92 3.04 2.40
N ASP A 114 -1.74 3.58 2.12
CA ASP A 114 -1.04 3.45 0.84
C ASP A 114 -1.88 3.90 -0.37
N ASP A 115 -2.92 4.71 -0.16
CA ASP A 115 -3.75 5.31 -1.21
C ASP A 115 -3.18 6.69 -1.57
N PHE A 116 -1.93 6.69 -2.01
CA PHE A 116 -1.14 7.91 -2.17
C PHE A 116 -1.68 8.82 -3.29
N GLU A 117 -2.29 8.27 -4.35
CA GLU A 117 -2.94 9.04 -5.41
C GLU A 117 -4.15 9.79 -4.89
N ALA A 118 -5.01 9.15 -4.08
CA ALA A 118 -6.14 9.84 -3.45
C ALA A 118 -5.64 10.93 -2.49
N ALA A 119 -4.59 10.64 -1.72
CA ALA A 119 -3.96 11.60 -0.81
C ALA A 119 -3.46 12.84 -1.57
N LEU A 120 -2.69 12.65 -2.65
CA LEU A 120 -2.13 13.74 -3.46
C LEU A 120 -3.22 14.51 -4.21
N GLY A 121 -4.24 13.82 -4.73
CA GLY A 121 -5.38 14.46 -5.38
C GLY A 121 -6.15 15.40 -4.44
N LEU A 122 -6.44 14.94 -3.22
CA LEU A 122 -7.09 15.77 -2.22
C LEU A 122 -6.18 16.88 -1.70
N ALA A 123 -4.91 16.58 -1.46
CA ALA A 123 -3.95 17.59 -1.01
C ALA A 123 -3.73 18.70 -2.04
N LYS A 124 -3.76 18.36 -3.34
CA LYS A 124 -3.72 19.36 -4.42
C LYS A 124 -4.90 20.34 -4.33
N LEU A 125 -6.12 19.85 -4.09
CA LEU A 125 -7.28 20.72 -3.87
C LEU A 125 -7.06 21.70 -2.71
N LEU A 126 -6.52 21.21 -1.59
CA LEU A 126 -6.23 22.02 -0.41
C LEU A 126 -5.17 23.09 -0.69
N VAL A 127 -4.07 22.71 -1.35
CA VAL A 127 -2.99 23.64 -1.71
C VAL A 127 -3.48 24.70 -2.70
N ASP A 128 -4.20 24.30 -3.75
CA ASP A 128 -4.71 25.21 -4.79
C ASP A 128 -5.70 26.26 -4.22
N LYS A 129 -6.33 25.97 -3.07
CA LYS A 129 -7.24 26.87 -2.36
C LYS A 129 -6.60 27.61 -1.17
N GLY A 130 -5.31 27.42 -0.93
CA GLY A 130 -4.56 28.15 0.10
C GLY A 130 -4.76 27.63 1.51
N CYS A 131 -4.93 26.31 1.68
CA CYS A 131 -4.92 25.64 3.00
C CYS A 131 -3.72 26.08 3.84
N LYS A 132 -3.97 26.38 5.11
CA LYS A 132 -2.98 26.99 6.01
C LYS A 132 -2.34 25.98 6.97
N THR A 133 -2.85 24.76 7.00
CA THR A 133 -2.42 23.73 7.94
C THR A 133 -1.02 23.21 7.59
N PRO A 134 0.03 23.51 8.40
CA PRO A 134 1.41 23.15 8.03
C PRO A 134 1.65 21.65 7.94
N ALA A 135 0.91 20.84 8.73
CA ALA A 135 1.00 19.39 8.70
C ALA A 135 0.63 18.78 7.33
N LEU A 136 -0.07 19.52 6.46
CA LEU A 136 -0.38 19.07 5.11
C LEU A 136 0.90 18.83 4.29
N ASP A 137 1.92 19.67 4.43
CA ASP A 137 3.22 19.49 3.75
C ASP A 137 3.87 18.15 4.13
N THR A 138 3.74 17.72 5.38
CA THR A 138 4.25 16.41 5.82
C THR A 138 3.58 15.26 5.06
N PHE A 139 2.24 15.30 4.93
CA PHE A 139 1.51 14.24 4.23
C PHE A 139 1.73 14.26 2.72
N ILE A 140 1.80 15.44 2.09
CA ILE A 140 2.16 15.58 0.68
C ILE A 140 3.57 15.02 0.45
N GLY A 141 4.53 15.39 1.29
CA GLY A 141 5.90 14.96 1.19
C GLY A 141 6.05 13.43 1.24
N VAL A 142 5.39 12.79 2.20
CA VAL A 142 5.39 11.32 2.33
C VAL A 142 4.66 10.65 1.15
N ALA A 143 3.49 11.16 0.74
CA ALA A 143 2.73 10.58 -0.37
C ALA A 143 3.52 10.68 -1.69
N ALA A 144 4.09 11.85 -1.96
CA ALA A 144 4.92 12.11 -3.14
C ALA A 144 6.16 11.20 -3.18
N TYR A 145 6.82 11.02 -2.03
CA TYR A 145 7.93 10.08 -1.90
C TYR A 145 7.50 8.65 -2.23
N CYS A 146 6.34 8.23 -1.75
CA CYS A 146 5.84 6.86 -1.98
C CYS A 146 5.39 6.62 -3.42
N VAL A 147 5.04 7.65 -4.19
CA VAL A 147 4.72 7.54 -5.63
C VAL A 147 5.92 7.80 -6.55
N ASP A 148 7.13 7.84 -5.98
CA ASP A 148 8.38 8.12 -6.68
C ASP A 148 8.45 9.53 -7.32
N ASP A 149 7.62 10.48 -6.86
CA ASP A 149 7.70 11.91 -7.19
C ASP A 149 8.61 12.63 -6.17
N PHE A 150 9.91 12.42 -6.33
CA PHE A 150 10.91 12.90 -5.38
C PHE A 150 11.13 14.42 -5.40
N GLU A 151 10.70 15.13 -6.45
CA GLU A 151 10.79 16.59 -6.52
C GLU A 151 9.69 17.26 -5.69
N THR A 152 8.46 16.79 -5.83
CA THR A 152 7.35 17.19 -4.96
C THR A 152 7.65 16.79 -3.52
N ALA A 153 8.15 15.57 -3.29
CA ALA A 153 8.54 15.11 -1.96
C ALA A 153 9.55 16.05 -1.30
N GLU A 154 10.67 16.36 -1.97
CA GLU A 154 11.71 17.25 -1.44
C GLU A 154 11.16 18.63 -1.08
N THR A 155 10.34 19.20 -1.97
CA THR A 155 9.75 20.53 -1.78
C THR A 155 8.90 20.58 -0.51
N HIS A 156 8.00 19.62 -0.34
CA HIS A 156 7.05 19.61 0.78
C HIS A 156 7.71 19.14 2.09
N LEU A 157 8.62 18.15 2.05
CA LEU A 157 9.33 17.70 3.25
C LEU A 157 10.24 18.81 3.82
N LYS A 158 10.90 19.62 2.99
CA LYS A 158 11.69 20.77 3.47
C LYS A 158 10.82 21.87 4.10
N ARG A 159 9.61 22.09 3.58
CA ARG A 159 8.64 23.02 4.20
C ARG A 159 8.16 22.49 5.55
N ALA A 160 7.84 21.21 5.62
CA ALA A 160 7.47 20.54 6.87
C ALA A 160 8.59 20.57 7.91
N GLU A 161 9.85 20.38 7.48
CA GLU A 161 11.05 20.53 8.32
C GLU A 161 11.15 21.95 8.89
N ALA A 162 11.05 22.97 8.03
CA ALA A 162 11.11 24.37 8.44
C ALA A 162 9.96 24.78 9.39
N ALA A 163 8.80 24.14 9.26
CA ALA A 163 7.65 24.33 10.14
C ALA A 163 7.66 23.43 11.40
N ASN A 164 8.67 22.56 11.55
CA ASN A 164 8.80 21.62 12.68
C ASN A 164 7.58 20.70 12.85
N VAL A 165 7.05 20.18 11.74
CA VAL A 165 5.87 19.29 11.69
C VAL A 165 6.16 17.94 11.02
N LEU A 166 7.44 17.60 10.84
CA LEU A 166 7.82 16.27 10.33
C LEU A 166 7.38 15.17 11.30
N THR A 167 6.85 14.09 10.73
CA THR A 167 6.74 12.81 11.41
C THR A 167 8.03 12.02 11.25
N GLN A 168 8.23 10.98 12.07
CA GLN A 168 9.38 10.07 11.91
C GLN A 168 9.47 9.47 10.50
N GLU A 169 8.34 9.12 9.89
CA GLU A 169 8.31 8.61 8.51
C GLU A 169 8.78 9.67 7.50
N ALA A 170 8.34 10.92 7.68
CA ALA A 170 8.74 12.03 6.83
C ALA A 170 10.23 12.39 6.98
N GLU A 171 10.78 12.31 8.19
CA GLU A 171 12.22 12.46 8.43
C GLU A 171 13.03 11.39 7.70
N ILE A 172 12.62 10.12 7.80
CA ILE A 172 13.29 9.01 7.10
C ILE A 172 13.23 9.22 5.59
N ALA A 173 12.07 9.60 5.05
CA ALA A 173 11.91 9.89 3.63
C ALA A 173 12.84 11.03 3.18
N LEU A 174 12.88 12.14 3.96
CA LEU A 174 13.73 13.30 3.67
C LEU A 174 15.22 12.93 3.65
N GLN A 175 15.65 12.07 4.57
CA GLN A 175 17.04 11.59 4.64
C GLN A 175 17.40 10.66 3.48
N ASP A 176 16.47 9.83 3.01
CA ASP A 176 16.72 8.88 1.90
C ASP A 176 16.63 9.53 0.51
N LEU A 177 16.06 10.73 0.39
CA LEU A 177 15.83 11.41 -0.90
C LEU A 177 17.03 11.41 -1.85
N PRO A 178 18.28 11.74 -1.44
CA PRO A 178 19.40 11.73 -2.36
C PRO A 178 19.65 10.35 -2.98
N THR A 179 19.55 9.30 -2.16
CA THR A 179 19.72 7.90 -2.59
C THR A 179 18.55 7.47 -3.48
N ALA A 180 17.32 7.77 -3.07
CA ALA A 180 16.11 7.44 -3.81
C ALA A 180 16.08 8.11 -5.19
N LYS A 181 16.45 9.39 -5.29
CA LYS A 181 16.56 10.13 -6.57
C LYS A 181 17.57 9.50 -7.51
N ALA A 182 18.76 9.16 -7.01
CA ALA A 182 19.81 8.54 -7.83
C ALA A 182 19.37 7.15 -8.35
N ALA A 183 18.82 6.31 -7.47
CA ALA A 183 18.32 4.99 -7.86
C ALA A 183 17.16 5.10 -8.87
N TRP A 184 16.24 6.05 -8.66
CA TRP A 184 15.11 6.24 -9.56
C TRP A 184 15.51 6.74 -10.94
N ALA A 185 16.49 7.65 -11.02
CA ALA A 185 17.01 8.10 -12.30
C ALA A 185 17.63 6.94 -13.11
N ALA A 186 18.34 6.02 -12.44
CA ALA A 186 18.86 4.81 -13.08
C ALA A 186 17.73 3.88 -13.54
N GLU A 187 16.73 3.65 -12.69
CA GLU A 187 15.55 2.84 -13.00
C GLU A 187 14.77 3.40 -14.20
N GLN A 188 14.55 4.72 -14.24
CA GLN A 188 13.88 5.41 -15.35
C GLN A 188 14.66 5.29 -16.66
N ALA A 189 16.00 5.39 -16.62
CA ALA A 189 16.83 5.24 -17.80
C ALA A 189 16.74 3.83 -18.40
N THR A 190 16.67 2.80 -17.57
CA THR A 190 16.45 1.42 -18.02
C THR A 190 15.03 1.25 -18.58
N ARG A 191 14.01 1.74 -17.87
CA ARG A 191 12.61 1.68 -18.31
C ARG A 191 12.38 2.37 -19.65
N ALA A 192 13.06 3.48 -19.92
CA ALA A 192 12.96 4.18 -21.20
C ALA A 192 13.41 3.28 -22.37
N LYS A 193 14.50 2.54 -22.21
CA LYS A 193 15.00 1.59 -23.22
C LYS A 193 14.03 0.40 -23.42
N GLU A 194 13.44 -0.09 -22.33
CA GLU A 194 12.47 -1.19 -22.38
C GLU A 194 11.16 -0.76 -23.05
N VAL A 195 10.71 0.48 -22.81
CA VAL A 195 9.55 1.07 -23.50
C VAL A 195 9.82 1.23 -24.99
N GLU A 196 11.04 1.62 -25.38
CA GLU A 196 11.44 1.69 -26.79
C GLU A 196 11.47 0.31 -27.46
N ALA A 197 12.03 -0.70 -26.79
CA ALA A 197 12.02 -2.08 -27.28
C ALA A 197 10.60 -2.68 -27.34
N ASN A 198 9.74 -2.31 -26.38
CA ASN A 198 8.33 -2.66 -26.28
C ASN A 198 8.02 -4.17 -26.39
N ASP A 199 8.90 -5.02 -25.87
CA ASP A 199 8.83 -6.47 -26.07
C ASP A 199 8.75 -7.28 -24.76
N LEU A 200 8.79 -6.62 -23.60
CA LEU A 200 8.75 -7.29 -22.30
C LEU A 200 7.42 -8.06 -22.08
N PRO A 201 7.44 -9.25 -21.44
CA PRO A 201 6.21 -9.98 -21.16
C PRO A 201 5.28 -9.20 -20.23
N ARG A 202 3.98 -9.44 -20.35
CA ARG A 202 2.95 -8.84 -19.51
C ARG A 202 1.94 -9.89 -19.06
N VAL A 203 1.53 -9.79 -17.80
CA VAL A 203 0.51 -10.63 -17.19
C VAL A 203 -0.56 -9.74 -16.59
N ARG A 204 -1.82 -10.03 -16.91
CA ARG A 204 -2.97 -9.45 -16.23
C ARG A 204 -3.34 -10.35 -15.06
N VAL A 205 -3.45 -9.77 -13.88
CA VAL A 205 -3.89 -10.44 -12.65
C VAL A 205 -5.22 -9.83 -12.25
N GLU A 206 -6.30 -10.58 -12.45
CA GLU A 206 -7.62 -10.23 -11.97
C GLU A 206 -7.72 -10.64 -10.50
N THR A 207 -8.03 -9.68 -9.63
CA THR A 207 -8.22 -9.91 -8.19
C THR A 207 -9.66 -9.63 -7.78
N SER A 208 -10.04 -10.03 -6.56
CA SER A 208 -11.32 -9.66 -5.96
C SER A 208 -11.52 -8.13 -5.77
N LYS A 209 -10.49 -7.31 -5.96
CA LYS A 209 -10.54 -5.84 -5.88
C LYS A 209 -10.46 -5.14 -7.24
N GLY A 210 -10.35 -5.90 -8.34
CA GLY A 210 -10.12 -5.37 -9.68
C GLY A 210 -8.90 -5.99 -10.35
N SER A 211 -8.57 -5.53 -11.55
CA SER A 211 -7.43 -6.05 -12.31
C SER A 211 -6.20 -5.17 -12.15
N LEU A 212 -5.03 -5.79 -12.14
CA LEU A 212 -3.74 -5.12 -12.31
C LEU A 212 -2.97 -5.79 -13.45
N THR A 213 -2.16 -5.00 -14.16
CA THR A 213 -1.26 -5.53 -15.20
C THR A 213 0.18 -5.37 -14.74
N VAL A 214 0.93 -6.46 -14.77
CA VAL A 214 2.37 -6.45 -14.50
C VAL A 214 3.17 -6.62 -15.79
N GLU A 215 4.24 -5.86 -15.93
CA GLU A 215 5.28 -6.02 -16.94
C GLU A 215 6.49 -6.70 -16.30
N LEU A 216 7.04 -7.71 -16.97
CA LEU A 216 8.04 -8.61 -16.43
C LEU A 216 9.45 -8.30 -16.96
N TYR A 217 10.42 -8.22 -16.07
CA TYR A 217 11.82 -7.84 -16.36
C TYR A 217 12.63 -9.06 -16.81
N GLU A 218 12.29 -9.58 -17.98
CA GLU A 218 12.90 -10.79 -18.52
C GLU A 218 14.41 -10.65 -18.80
N ASN A 219 14.90 -9.43 -19.05
CA ASN A 219 16.32 -9.21 -19.31
C ASN A 219 17.17 -9.34 -18.04
N GLU A 220 16.60 -8.98 -16.88
CA GLU A 220 17.28 -8.95 -15.58
C GLU A 220 17.02 -10.21 -14.76
N ALA A 221 15.82 -10.81 -14.87
CA ALA A 221 15.40 -11.97 -14.09
C ALA A 221 14.73 -13.08 -14.93
N PRO A 222 15.39 -13.62 -15.96
CA PRO A 222 14.80 -14.61 -16.85
C PRO A 222 14.34 -15.90 -16.15
N GLN A 223 14.97 -16.34 -15.06
CA GLN A 223 14.51 -17.53 -14.33
C GLN A 223 13.22 -17.25 -13.57
N ALA A 224 13.13 -16.11 -12.86
CA ALA A 224 11.92 -15.72 -12.15
C ALA A 224 10.77 -15.45 -13.12
N VAL A 225 11.02 -14.78 -14.25
CA VAL A 225 10.02 -14.53 -15.29
C VAL A 225 9.57 -15.82 -15.96
N GLY A 226 10.51 -16.68 -16.36
CA GLY A 226 10.25 -18.03 -16.89
C GLY A 226 9.34 -18.84 -15.98
N ASN A 227 9.66 -18.85 -14.68
CA ASN A 227 8.87 -19.53 -13.68
C ASN A 227 7.45 -18.94 -13.54
N PHE A 228 7.34 -17.62 -13.36
CA PHE A 228 6.06 -16.95 -13.18
C PHE A 228 5.14 -17.16 -14.38
N VAL A 229 5.64 -16.97 -15.61
CA VAL A 229 4.87 -17.21 -16.84
C VAL A 229 4.40 -18.66 -16.93
N SER A 230 5.28 -19.65 -16.67
CA SER A 230 4.90 -21.06 -16.71
C SER A 230 3.81 -21.44 -15.69
N LEU A 231 3.86 -20.84 -14.50
CA LEU A 231 2.85 -21.04 -13.45
C LEU A 231 1.52 -20.37 -13.82
N VAL A 232 1.55 -19.18 -14.41
CA VAL A 232 0.34 -18.52 -14.93
C VAL A 232 -0.31 -19.36 -16.03
N GLU A 233 0.45 -19.85 -17.02
CA GLU A 233 -0.09 -20.63 -18.14
C GLU A 233 -0.66 -21.99 -17.72
N SER A 234 -0.20 -22.56 -16.61
CA SER A 234 -0.76 -23.77 -16.03
C SER A 234 -1.99 -23.52 -15.13
N GLY A 235 -2.40 -22.26 -14.94
CA GLY A 235 -3.49 -21.88 -14.05
C GLY A 235 -3.16 -22.00 -12.56
N PHE A 236 -1.88 -22.08 -12.19
CA PHE A 236 -1.43 -22.32 -10.81
C PHE A 236 -1.91 -21.24 -9.82
N TYR A 237 -1.97 -19.99 -10.27
CA TYR A 237 -2.31 -18.84 -9.42
C TYR A 237 -3.82 -18.63 -9.24
N ASP A 238 -4.66 -19.30 -10.04
CA ASP A 238 -6.10 -19.08 -10.03
C ASP A 238 -6.70 -19.57 -8.71
N GLY A 239 -7.43 -18.68 -8.03
CA GLY A 239 -8.03 -18.92 -6.72
C GLY A 239 -7.08 -18.75 -5.52
N LEU A 240 -5.78 -18.53 -5.74
CA LEU A 240 -4.83 -18.29 -4.64
C LEU A 240 -5.05 -16.93 -3.98
N THR A 241 -4.58 -16.79 -2.74
CA THR A 241 -4.85 -15.61 -1.91
C THR A 241 -3.62 -14.73 -1.70
N PHE A 242 -3.88 -13.44 -1.45
CA PHE A 242 -2.93 -12.55 -0.79
C PHE A 242 -3.00 -12.80 0.71
N HIS A 243 -2.18 -13.74 1.18
CA HIS A 243 -2.23 -14.24 2.56
C HIS A 243 -1.61 -13.28 3.57
N ARG A 244 -0.78 -12.32 3.11
CA ARG A 244 -0.10 -11.32 3.95
C ARG A 244 -0.02 -9.98 3.22
N VAL A 245 -0.67 -8.95 3.75
CA VAL A 245 -0.73 -7.60 3.19
C VAL A 245 -0.44 -6.60 4.30
N LEU A 246 0.75 -6.01 4.29
CA LEU A 246 1.25 -5.12 5.34
C LEU A 246 1.24 -3.66 4.87
N PRO A 247 0.50 -2.76 5.55
CA PRO A 247 0.50 -1.33 5.25
C PRO A 247 1.91 -0.74 5.24
N GLY A 248 2.20 0.15 4.29
CA GLY A 248 3.50 0.80 4.16
C GLY A 248 4.62 -0.15 3.75
N PHE A 249 4.32 -1.37 3.30
CA PHE A 249 5.33 -2.33 2.90
C PHE A 249 4.98 -3.09 1.62
N MET A 250 4.17 -4.15 1.70
CA MET A 250 3.89 -5.01 0.54
C MET A 250 2.63 -5.89 0.70
N ALA A 251 2.15 -6.40 -0.44
CA ALA A 251 1.14 -7.45 -0.56
C ALA A 251 1.79 -8.74 -1.09
N GLN A 252 1.77 -9.81 -0.31
CA GLN A 252 2.36 -11.11 -0.62
C GLN A 252 1.28 -12.14 -0.97
N GLY A 253 1.49 -12.85 -2.08
CA GLY A 253 0.60 -13.86 -2.63
C GLY A 253 1.35 -15.07 -3.20
N GLY A 254 0.64 -15.90 -3.97
CA GLY A 254 1.25 -17.03 -4.68
C GLY A 254 1.56 -18.27 -3.83
N CYS A 255 0.99 -18.37 -2.61
CA CYS A 255 1.10 -19.54 -1.75
C CYS A 255 -0.10 -20.48 -1.99
N PRO A 256 0.08 -21.71 -2.48
CA PRO A 256 -1.02 -22.65 -2.72
C PRO A 256 -1.79 -23.01 -1.45
N ASP A 257 -1.09 -23.08 -0.31
CA ASP A 257 -1.71 -23.43 0.98
C ASP A 257 -2.38 -22.22 1.67
N GLY A 258 -2.17 -20.99 1.17
CA GLY A 258 -2.64 -19.76 1.82
C GLY A 258 -2.00 -19.45 3.19
N THR A 259 -1.04 -20.24 3.66
CA THR A 259 -0.36 -20.10 4.97
C THR A 259 0.94 -19.30 4.92
N GLY A 260 1.47 -19.07 3.73
CA GLY A 260 2.81 -18.49 3.50
C GLY A 260 3.95 -19.50 3.51
N THR A 261 3.68 -20.80 3.66
CA THR A 261 4.72 -21.86 3.66
C THR A 261 4.70 -22.77 2.43
N GLY A 262 3.67 -22.68 1.60
CA GLY A 262 3.51 -23.51 0.40
C GLY A 262 4.32 -23.00 -0.81
N GLY A 263 4.45 -23.85 -1.82
CA GLY A 263 5.15 -23.52 -3.07
C GLY A 263 4.78 -24.49 -4.20
N PRO A 264 5.42 -24.37 -5.38
CA PRO A 264 5.06 -25.14 -6.58
C PRO A 264 5.69 -26.54 -6.59
N GLY A 265 6.25 -27.00 -5.46
CA GLY A 265 6.96 -28.27 -5.32
C GLY A 265 8.42 -28.25 -5.81
N TYR A 266 8.97 -27.07 -6.06
CA TYR A 266 10.38 -26.85 -6.42
C TYR A 266 10.78 -25.41 -6.10
N ASN A 267 12.08 -25.12 -6.09
CA ASN A 267 12.61 -23.76 -6.04
C ASN A 267 13.33 -23.35 -7.33
N ILE A 268 13.65 -22.06 -7.44
CA ILE A 268 14.47 -21.44 -8.47
C ILE A 268 15.60 -20.63 -7.83
N ALA A 269 16.71 -20.47 -8.56
CA ALA A 269 17.82 -19.64 -8.10
C ALA A 269 17.39 -18.16 -8.05
N CYS A 270 17.90 -17.43 -7.06
CA CYS A 270 17.76 -15.98 -7.03
C CYS A 270 18.54 -15.35 -8.19
N GLU A 271 18.15 -14.16 -8.61
CA GLU A 271 18.86 -13.36 -9.63
C GLU A 271 19.22 -11.95 -9.09
N CYS A 272 18.88 -11.67 -7.83
CA CYS A 272 19.13 -10.38 -7.17
C CYS A 272 20.60 -10.05 -6.87
N TYR A 273 21.53 -10.98 -7.12
CA TYR A 273 22.97 -10.76 -6.93
C TYR A 273 23.70 -10.34 -8.21
N GLN A 274 22.99 -10.28 -9.34
CA GLN A 274 23.55 -9.82 -10.60
C GLN A 274 23.78 -8.31 -10.59
N GLU A 275 24.77 -7.83 -11.35
CA GLU A 275 25.05 -6.40 -11.43
C GLU A 275 23.87 -5.59 -12.01
N ASN A 276 23.07 -6.21 -12.87
CA ASN A 276 21.90 -5.60 -13.50
C ASN A 276 20.58 -5.88 -12.75
N HIS A 277 20.62 -6.33 -11.49
CA HIS A 277 19.39 -6.48 -10.71
C HIS A 277 18.65 -5.14 -10.57
N ARG A 278 17.34 -5.23 -10.29
CA ARG A 278 16.44 -4.08 -10.18
C ARG A 278 16.17 -3.77 -8.71
N ASP A 279 15.98 -2.49 -8.40
CA ASP A 279 15.64 -2.01 -7.07
C ASP A 279 14.11 -2.03 -6.85
N HIS A 280 13.70 -1.99 -5.57
CA HIS A 280 12.31 -2.02 -5.16
C HIS A 280 11.73 -0.60 -5.02
N PHE A 281 10.97 -0.18 -6.03
CA PHE A 281 10.15 1.04 -6.03
C PHE A 281 8.68 0.71 -5.78
N ARG A 282 7.77 1.69 -5.92
CA ARG A 282 6.35 1.40 -5.84
C ARG A 282 5.89 0.45 -6.95
N GLY A 283 5.05 -0.52 -6.59
CA GLY A 283 4.46 -1.47 -7.52
C GLY A 283 5.45 -2.50 -8.06
N THR A 284 6.65 -2.60 -7.50
CA THR A 284 7.62 -3.63 -7.88
C THR A 284 7.09 -5.01 -7.51
N LEU A 285 7.19 -5.94 -8.46
CA LEU A 285 6.91 -7.37 -8.30
C LEU A 285 8.22 -8.11 -8.02
N SER A 286 8.28 -8.81 -6.89
CA SER A 286 9.51 -9.43 -6.40
C SER A 286 9.25 -10.80 -5.77
N MET A 287 10.24 -11.69 -5.87
CA MET A 287 10.14 -13.08 -5.44
C MET A 287 10.27 -13.20 -3.91
N ALA A 288 9.29 -13.85 -3.28
CA ALA A 288 9.38 -14.20 -1.87
C ALA A 288 10.18 -15.50 -1.70
N HIS A 289 11.00 -15.57 -0.64
CA HIS A 289 11.81 -16.75 -0.34
C HIS A 289 12.19 -16.81 1.14
N ALA A 290 12.54 -18.01 1.63
CA ALA A 290 12.99 -18.25 3.01
C ALA A 290 14.52 -18.16 3.17
N GLY A 291 15.24 -17.84 2.09
CA GLY A 291 16.68 -17.82 2.01
C GLY A 291 17.15 -17.89 0.57
N ARG A 292 18.46 -17.84 0.37
CA ARG A 292 19.08 -17.91 -0.96
C ARG A 292 18.58 -19.15 -1.72
N ASP A 293 18.17 -18.93 -2.97
CA ASP A 293 17.77 -19.97 -3.92
C ASP A 293 16.60 -20.85 -3.43
N THR A 294 15.70 -20.26 -2.63
CA THR A 294 14.46 -20.90 -2.12
C THR A 294 13.19 -20.21 -2.61
N GLY A 295 13.29 -19.40 -3.68
CA GLY A 295 12.13 -18.81 -4.33
C GLY A 295 11.34 -19.86 -5.10
N GLY A 296 10.02 -19.78 -5.10
CA GLY A 296 9.16 -20.77 -5.75
C GLY A 296 8.03 -20.07 -6.50
N SER A 297 6.81 -20.13 -5.96
CA SER A 297 5.63 -19.50 -6.55
C SER A 297 5.22 -18.21 -5.85
N GLN A 298 5.69 -18.00 -4.63
CA GLN A 298 5.30 -16.85 -3.82
C GLN A 298 5.99 -15.57 -4.29
N PHE A 299 5.22 -14.50 -4.39
CA PHE A 299 5.70 -13.18 -4.78
C PHE A 299 5.11 -12.11 -3.87
N PHE A 300 5.67 -10.91 -3.93
CA PHE A 300 5.07 -9.74 -3.31
C PHE A 300 5.10 -8.53 -4.24
N LEU A 301 4.13 -7.63 -4.03
CA LEU A 301 4.00 -6.33 -4.66
C LEU A 301 4.25 -5.25 -3.61
N THR A 302 5.20 -4.35 -3.86
CA THR A 302 5.55 -3.27 -2.92
C THR A 302 4.58 -2.10 -3.01
N PHE A 303 4.20 -1.53 -1.87
CA PHE A 303 3.35 -0.32 -1.84
C PHE A 303 4.16 0.97 -2.02
N LYS A 304 5.43 0.96 -1.61
CA LYS A 304 6.37 2.08 -1.69
C LYS A 304 7.78 1.55 -1.90
N ARG A 305 8.76 2.44 -2.02
CA ARG A 305 10.18 2.07 -2.08
C ARG A 305 10.61 1.25 -0.85
N THR A 306 11.28 0.12 -1.06
CA THR A 306 11.75 -0.79 0.01
C THR A 306 13.23 -1.14 -0.15
N SER A 307 14.10 -0.16 0.02
CA SER A 307 15.54 -0.28 -0.28
C SER A 307 16.29 -1.33 0.54
N HIS A 308 15.77 -1.68 1.71
CA HIS A 308 16.32 -2.76 2.53
C HIS A 308 16.16 -4.15 1.88
N LEU A 309 15.36 -4.30 0.82
CA LEU A 309 15.19 -5.52 0.04
C LEU A 309 16.06 -5.56 -1.22
N ASP A 310 16.66 -4.44 -1.62
CA ASP A 310 17.51 -4.33 -2.82
C ASP A 310 18.72 -5.28 -2.69
N GLY A 311 19.04 -5.98 -3.77
CA GLY A 311 20.06 -7.04 -3.80
C GLY A 311 19.75 -8.29 -2.96
N ARG A 312 18.59 -8.35 -2.28
CA ARG A 312 18.20 -9.49 -1.41
C ARG A 312 17.05 -10.31 -1.96
N HIS A 313 16.10 -9.67 -2.63
CA HIS A 313 14.96 -10.32 -3.29
C HIS A 313 15.00 -10.05 -4.78
N THR A 314 14.64 -11.06 -5.57
CA THR A 314 14.68 -10.96 -7.04
C THR A 314 13.49 -10.17 -7.52
N VAL A 315 13.73 -8.92 -7.91
CA VAL A 315 12.77 -8.09 -8.64
C VAL A 315 12.66 -8.60 -10.06
N PHE A 316 11.45 -9.01 -10.45
CA PHE A 316 11.20 -9.63 -11.76
C PHE A 316 10.06 -8.98 -12.54
N GLY A 317 9.52 -7.87 -12.04
CA GLY A 317 8.56 -7.06 -12.77
C GLY A 317 8.07 -5.85 -12.01
N ARG A 318 7.06 -5.18 -12.57
CA ARG A 318 6.35 -4.06 -11.96
C ARG A 318 4.90 -4.01 -12.39
N VAL A 319 4.05 -3.38 -11.60
CA VAL A 319 2.71 -2.95 -12.01
C VAL A 319 2.83 -1.78 -12.98
N ILE A 320 2.14 -1.87 -14.11
CA ILE A 320 2.04 -0.80 -15.12
C ILE A 320 0.61 -0.24 -15.24
N ASP A 321 -0.38 -0.93 -14.66
CA ASP A 321 -1.79 -0.54 -14.63
C ASP A 321 -2.46 -1.18 -13.41
N GLY A 322 -3.37 -0.47 -12.74
CA GLY A 322 -4.05 -0.94 -11.53
C GLY A 322 -3.28 -0.76 -10.21
N LEU A 323 -2.44 0.27 -10.07
CA LEU A 323 -1.78 0.59 -8.78
C LEU A 323 -2.78 0.94 -7.68
N GLU A 324 -3.91 1.53 -8.03
CA GLU A 324 -5.03 1.78 -7.14
C GLU A 324 -5.70 0.48 -6.67
N VAL A 325 -5.73 -0.57 -7.50
CA VAL A 325 -6.24 -1.89 -7.10
C VAL A 325 -5.32 -2.51 -6.06
N LEU A 326 -4.00 -2.39 -6.24
CA LEU A 326 -3.01 -2.85 -5.25
C LEU A 326 -3.27 -2.20 -3.88
N ALA A 327 -3.47 -0.88 -3.82
CA ALA A 327 -3.77 -0.17 -2.57
C ALA A 327 -5.07 -0.63 -1.87
N LYS A 328 -6.02 -1.19 -2.62
CA LYS A 328 -7.32 -1.69 -2.11
C LYS A 328 -7.27 -3.11 -1.55
N LEU A 329 -6.16 -3.83 -1.71
CA LEU A 329 -6.02 -5.18 -1.15
C LEU A 329 -6.18 -5.16 0.37
N GLN A 330 -6.91 -6.15 0.88
CA GLN A 330 -7.29 -6.30 2.26
C GLN A 330 -6.05 -6.43 3.15
N ARG A 331 -5.85 -5.45 4.02
CA ARG A 331 -4.77 -5.46 5.01
C ARG A 331 -4.91 -6.69 5.91
N ARG A 332 -3.82 -7.45 6.03
CA ARG A 332 -3.79 -8.75 6.71
C ARG A 332 -2.38 -9.03 7.20
N ASP A 333 -2.19 -8.99 8.51
CA ASP A 333 -0.93 -9.35 9.16
C ASP A 333 -1.08 -10.67 9.94
N PRO A 334 -0.61 -11.81 9.40
CA PRO A 334 -0.64 -13.09 10.10
C PRO A 334 0.12 -13.12 11.43
N SER A 335 1.03 -12.16 11.67
CA SER A 335 1.76 -12.02 12.94
C SER A 335 1.03 -11.11 13.94
N GLY A 336 -0.04 -10.45 13.50
CA GLY A 336 -0.84 -9.53 14.29
C GLY A 336 -1.70 -10.23 15.36
N ARG A 337 -2.27 -9.42 16.25
CA ARG A 337 -3.25 -9.90 17.25
C ARG A 337 -4.66 -9.71 16.70
N GLY A 338 -5.47 -10.75 16.76
CA GLY A 338 -6.90 -10.70 16.40
C GLY A 338 -7.26 -11.70 15.31
N GLU A 339 -8.54 -11.70 14.94
CA GLU A 339 -9.03 -12.47 13.80
C GLU A 339 -8.56 -11.83 12.50
N LEU A 340 -8.08 -12.65 11.56
CA LEU A 340 -7.58 -12.15 10.29
C LEU A 340 -8.75 -11.94 9.33
N PRO A 341 -8.89 -10.75 8.72
CA PRO A 341 -9.96 -10.50 7.75
C PRO A 341 -9.79 -11.40 6.52
N GLU A 342 -10.90 -11.81 5.91
CA GLU A 342 -10.90 -12.68 4.72
C GLU A 342 -9.93 -12.15 3.65
N PRO A 343 -9.04 -13.01 3.13
CA PRO A 343 -8.01 -12.56 2.20
C PRO A 343 -8.60 -12.33 0.79
N ASP A 344 -8.04 -11.35 0.09
CA ASP A 344 -8.33 -11.16 -1.33
C ASP A 344 -7.71 -12.28 -2.18
N LYS A 345 -8.37 -12.56 -3.30
CA LYS A 345 -8.03 -13.68 -4.20
C LYS A 345 -7.52 -13.17 -5.53
N ILE A 346 -6.62 -13.92 -6.12
CA ILE A 346 -6.35 -13.91 -7.56
C ILE A 346 -7.47 -14.71 -8.20
N VAL A 347 -8.41 -14.02 -8.83
CA VAL A 347 -9.53 -14.65 -9.56
C VAL A 347 -8.98 -15.36 -10.79
N LYS A 348 -8.09 -14.70 -11.52
CA LYS A 348 -7.44 -15.26 -12.71
C LYS A 348 -6.11 -14.57 -12.98
N ALA A 349 -5.09 -15.31 -13.38
CA ALA A 349 -3.88 -14.75 -13.98
C ALA A 349 -3.79 -15.14 -15.47
N GLU A 350 -3.44 -14.20 -16.33
CA GLU A 350 -3.40 -14.43 -17.79
C GLU A 350 -2.19 -13.73 -18.42
N VAL A 351 -1.39 -14.49 -19.18
CA VAL A 351 -0.30 -13.93 -19.98
C VAL A 351 -0.89 -13.22 -21.20
N ILE A 352 -0.78 -11.90 -21.24
CA ILE A 352 -1.35 -11.08 -22.32
C ILE A 352 -0.31 -10.70 -23.38
N ARG A 353 0.99 -10.79 -23.04
CA ARG A 353 2.11 -10.58 -23.96
C ARG A 353 3.31 -11.39 -23.47
N LYS A 354 4.07 -11.99 -24.39
CA LYS A 354 5.36 -12.64 -24.11
C LYS A 354 6.22 -12.67 -25.38
N ARG A 355 7.53 -12.90 -25.22
CA ARG A 355 8.45 -13.11 -26.34
C ARG A 355 8.26 -14.51 -26.92
N ASP A 356 8.71 -14.71 -28.16
CA ASP A 356 8.61 -15.99 -28.86
C ASP A 356 9.76 -16.93 -28.48
N HIS A 357 9.73 -17.45 -27.26
CA HIS A 357 10.57 -18.56 -26.81
C HIS A 357 9.91 -19.35 -25.68
N GLU A 358 10.50 -20.48 -25.31
CA GLU A 358 10.02 -21.30 -24.20
C GLU A 358 10.32 -20.61 -22.86
N TYR A 359 9.30 -20.53 -21.99
CA TYR A 359 9.42 -20.02 -20.62
C TYR A 359 9.56 -21.22 -19.67
N LYS A 360 10.80 -21.67 -19.47
CA LYS A 360 11.10 -22.84 -18.64
C LYS A 360 12.19 -22.51 -17.61
N PRO A 361 11.84 -22.43 -16.31
CA PRO A 361 12.85 -22.15 -15.29
C PRO A 361 13.72 -23.38 -15.02
N THR A 362 14.95 -23.10 -14.58
CA THR A 362 15.83 -24.10 -13.99
C THR A 362 15.41 -24.34 -12.54
N LYS A 363 14.91 -25.55 -12.27
CA LYS A 363 14.47 -25.94 -10.92
C LYS A 363 15.68 -26.34 -10.07
N VAL A 364 15.76 -25.82 -8.85
CA VAL A 364 16.83 -26.10 -7.88
C VAL A 364 16.22 -26.58 -6.57
N GLY A 365 16.33 -27.88 -6.27
CA GLY A 365 15.81 -28.46 -5.03
C GLY A 365 14.28 -28.33 -4.82
N GLY A 366 13.74 -29.12 -3.90
CA GLY A 366 12.32 -29.17 -3.53
C GLY A 366 12.17 -29.42 -2.05
#